data_AF-A0A7W0Y100-F1
#
_entry.id   AF-A0A7W0Y100-F1
#
_cell.length_a   1.000
_cell.length_b   1.000
_cell.length_c   1.000
_cell.angle_alpha   90.00
_cell.angle_beta   90.00
_cell.angle_gamma   90.00
#
_symmetry.space_group_name_H-M   'P 1'
#
loop_
_entity.id
_entity.type
_entity.pdbx_description
1 polymer ?
#
loop_
_entity_poly.entity_id
_entity_poly.type
_entity_poly.pdbx_seq_one_letter_code
_entity_poly.pdbx_strand_id
1 'polypeptide(L)'
;QAGSLDGKVVLDCTNTMSPRTAPDGSIELRSCAEVLATMAPGARVIKTFNQAFEQLLHADSRRFDGQRPTMFYCGDDADAKKTTAALIDDTDFEPIDAGPLENARYLEQYAILIIRLGHTLGMGTNIAMKLLRR
;
A
#
# COMPACT_ATOMS: atom_id res chain seq x y z
N GLN A 1 7.46 20.16 7.34
CA GLN A 1 7.29 19.19 8.44
C GLN A 1 5.79 19.04 8.67
N ALA A 2 5.27 17.81 8.81
CA ALA A 2 3.82 17.55 8.89
C ALA A 2 3.18 17.90 10.25
N GLY A 3 3.96 18.34 11.24
CA GLY A 3 3.49 18.54 12.61
C GLY A 3 3.38 17.22 13.38
N SER A 4 2.63 17.20 14.48
CA SER A 4 2.34 15.96 15.22
C SER A 4 1.38 15.07 14.40
N LEU A 5 1.68 13.77 14.38
CA LEU A 5 0.86 12.73 13.76
C LEU A 5 0.08 11.91 14.79
N ASP A 6 0.03 12.36 16.05
CA ASP A 6 -0.61 11.62 17.12
C ASP A 6 -2.11 11.46 16.88
N GLY A 7 -2.57 10.22 17.00
CA GLY A 7 -3.95 9.84 16.71
C GLY A 7 -4.34 10.00 15.24
N LYS A 8 -3.43 10.34 14.32
CA LYS A 8 -3.76 10.45 12.89
C LYS A 8 -3.66 9.08 12.22
N VAL A 9 -4.55 8.84 11.26
CA VAL A 9 -4.37 7.75 10.29
C VAL A 9 -3.31 8.20 9.30
N VAL A 10 -2.25 7.41 9.14
CA VAL A 10 -1.15 7.70 8.22
C VAL A 10 -1.07 6.57 7.21
N LEU A 11 -1.27 6.90 5.94
CA LEU A 11 -1.19 5.93 4.85
C LEU A 11 0.22 5.89 4.29
N ASP A 12 0.87 4.73 4.37
CA ASP A 12 2.15 4.47 3.71
C ASP A 12 1.92 3.91 2.30
N CYS A 13 2.20 4.75 1.30
CA CYS A 13 2.12 4.40 -0.12
C CYS A 13 3.49 4.08 -0.74
N THR A 14 4.56 3.96 0.06
CA THR A 14 5.94 3.84 -0.44
C THR A 14 6.25 2.47 -1.04
N ASN A 15 7.20 2.45 -1.97
CA ASN A 15 7.74 1.24 -2.58
C ASN A 15 9.26 1.19 -2.42
N THR A 16 9.75 0.15 -1.76
CA THR A 16 11.18 -0.03 -1.48
C THR A 16 11.87 -0.73 -2.66
N MET A 17 12.46 0.05 -3.58
CA MET A 17 13.07 -0.48 -4.81
C MET A 17 14.43 -1.17 -4.60
N SER A 18 15.02 -1.06 -3.42
CA SER A 18 16.32 -1.66 -3.08
C SER A 18 16.37 -2.00 -1.59
N PRO A 19 17.11 -3.05 -1.17
CA PRO A 19 17.28 -3.37 0.23
C PRO A 19 17.73 -2.16 1.04
N ARG A 20 17.15 -1.99 2.23
CA ARG A 20 17.56 -0.93 3.16
C ARG A 20 18.60 -1.45 4.13
N THR A 21 19.44 -0.54 4.62
CA THR A 21 20.45 -0.82 5.64
C THR A 21 19.94 -0.32 6.98
N ALA A 22 20.00 -1.17 8.00
CA ALA A 22 19.69 -0.82 9.37
C ALA A 22 20.83 0.03 10.00
N PRO A 23 20.62 0.70 11.14
CA PRO A 23 21.63 1.55 11.76
C PRO A 23 22.94 0.83 12.12
N ASP A 24 22.91 -0.48 12.33
CA ASP A 24 24.06 -1.32 12.65
C ASP A 24 24.80 -1.84 11.40
N GLY A 25 24.38 -1.43 10.20
CA GLY A 25 24.96 -1.86 8.93
C GLY A 25 24.41 -3.17 8.37
N SER A 26 23.50 -3.85 9.09
CA SER A 26 22.82 -5.05 8.60
C SER A 26 21.71 -4.73 7.58
N ILE A 27 21.15 -5.76 6.94
CA ILE A 27 19.97 -5.60 6.07
C ILE A 27 18.75 -5.36 6.97
N GLU A 28 18.04 -4.26 6.72
CA GLU A 28 16.78 -3.96 7.42
C GLU A 28 15.70 -4.96 6.99
N LEU A 29 15.20 -5.72 7.95
CA LEU A 29 14.19 -6.77 7.73
C LEU A 29 12.76 -6.25 7.92
N ARG A 30 12.59 -5.08 8.53
CA ARG A 30 11.28 -4.42 8.66
C ARG A 30 10.85 -3.79 7.34
N SER A 31 9.56 -3.83 7.08
CA SER A 31 8.92 -3.05 6.02
C SER A 31 9.12 -1.54 6.24
N CYS A 32 8.90 -0.74 5.19
CA CYS A 32 8.90 0.71 5.32
C CYS A 32 7.81 1.19 6.28
N ALA A 33 6.64 0.55 6.25
CA ALA A 33 5.55 0.87 7.16
C ALA A 33 5.89 0.61 8.63
N GLU A 34 6.56 -0.51 8.95
CA GLU A 34 7.01 -0.80 10.33
C GLU A 34 8.06 0.21 10.82
N VAL A 35 8.97 0.64 9.93
CA VAL A 35 9.93 1.71 10.25
C VAL A 35 9.23 3.05 10.46
N LEU A 36 8.25 3.38 9.61
CA LEU A 36 7.44 4.59 9.75
C LEU A 36 6.67 4.62 11.08
N ALA A 37 6.08 3.49 11.48
CA ALA A 37 5.40 3.37 12.78
C ALA A 37 6.36 3.62 13.95
N THR A 38 7.61 3.17 13.85
CA THR A 38 8.65 3.46 14.85
C THR A 38 9.01 4.96 14.90
N MET A 39 9.00 5.64 13.75
CA MET A 39 9.31 7.06 13.64
C MET A 39 8.15 7.99 14.07
N ALA A 40 6.92 7.47 14.13
CA ALA A 40 5.72 8.21 14.49
C ALA A 40 4.88 7.43 15.53
N PRO A 41 5.34 7.31 16.80
CA PRO A 41 4.76 6.39 17.79
C PRO A 41 3.33 6.68 18.27
N GLY A 42 2.68 7.75 17.79
CA GLY A 42 1.25 8.02 18.01
C GLY A 42 0.39 7.89 16.75
N ALA A 43 0.99 7.62 15.59
CA ALA A 43 0.28 7.48 14.33
C ALA A 43 -0.31 6.07 14.18
N ARG A 44 -1.49 6.01 13.57
CA ARG A 44 -2.15 4.77 13.17
C ARG A 44 -1.77 4.47 11.73
N VAL A 45 -0.62 3.82 11.55
CA VAL A 45 -0.02 3.55 10.24
C VAL A 45 -0.77 2.42 9.52
N ILE A 46 -1.15 2.66 8.27
CA ILE A 46 -1.75 1.67 7.37
C ILE A 46 -0.93 1.62 6.07
N LYS A 47 -0.52 0.43 5.61
CA LYS A 47 0.05 0.25 4.26
C LYS A 47 -1.07 0.10 3.26
N THR A 48 -1.08 0.89 2.19
CA THR A 48 -2.04 0.77 1.07
C THR A 48 -1.61 1.63 -0.11
N PHE A 49 -2.35 1.61 -1.23
CA PHE A 49 -2.16 2.43 -2.45
C PHE A 49 -0.83 2.27 -3.19
N ASN A 50 0.17 1.62 -2.59
CA ASN A 50 1.48 1.39 -3.19
C ASN A 50 1.43 0.47 -4.45
N GLN A 51 0.28 -0.14 -4.71
CA GLN A 51 0.03 -1.15 -5.75
C GLN A 51 -0.64 -0.57 -7.00
N ALA A 52 -1.04 0.70 -6.98
CA ALA A 52 -1.64 1.38 -8.13
C ALA A 52 -0.64 2.35 -8.76
N PHE A 53 -0.55 2.33 -10.08
CA PHE A 53 0.19 3.35 -10.82
C PHE A 53 -0.56 4.67 -10.84
N GLU A 54 0.20 5.76 -10.93
CA GLU A 54 -0.31 7.13 -11.04
C GLU A 54 -1.33 7.28 -12.19
N GLN A 55 -1.06 6.70 -13.37
CA GLN A 55 -2.01 6.76 -14.49
C GLN A 55 -3.38 6.17 -14.15
N LEU A 56 -3.43 5.10 -13.35
CA LEU A 56 -4.70 4.51 -12.95
C LEU A 56 -5.46 5.42 -11.97
N LEU A 57 -4.74 6.12 -11.10
CA LEU A 57 -5.34 7.10 -10.18
C LEU A 57 -5.91 8.32 -10.92
N HIS A 58 -5.28 8.73 -12.03
CA HIS A 58 -5.74 9.83 -12.87
C HIS A 58 -6.76 9.43 -13.95
N ALA A 59 -7.04 8.15 -14.14
CA ALA A 59 -8.02 7.70 -15.11
C ALA A 59 -9.46 8.13 -14.73
N ASP A 60 -10.29 8.40 -15.72
CA ASP A 60 -11.72 8.72 -15.52
C ASP A 60 -12.45 7.60 -14.76
N SER A 61 -12.02 6.35 -14.99
CA SER A 61 -12.50 5.16 -14.32
C SER A 61 -11.32 4.27 -13.95
N ARG A 62 -11.38 3.68 -12.75
CA ARG A 62 -10.43 2.65 -12.30
C ARG A 62 -10.93 1.24 -12.60
N ARG A 63 -12.09 1.10 -13.25
CA ARG A 63 -12.70 -0.19 -13.56
C ARG A 63 -12.14 -0.78 -14.84
N PHE A 64 -11.91 -2.09 -14.81
CA PHE A 64 -11.52 -2.90 -15.94
C PHE A 64 -12.69 -3.82 -16.27
N ASP A 65 -13.34 -3.62 -17.43
CA ASP A 65 -14.54 -4.35 -17.85
C ASP A 65 -15.64 -4.37 -16.76
N GLY A 66 -15.86 -3.21 -16.13
CA GLY A 66 -16.82 -3.02 -15.04
C GLY A 66 -16.36 -3.52 -13.66
N GLN A 67 -15.25 -4.26 -13.58
CA GLN A 67 -14.70 -4.78 -12.33
C GLN A 67 -13.77 -3.77 -11.67
N ARG A 68 -13.90 -3.65 -10.35
CA ARG A 68 -12.99 -2.86 -9.50
C ARG A 68 -11.72 -3.65 -9.24
N PRO A 69 -10.51 -3.10 -9.45
CA PRO A 69 -9.28 -3.76 -9.03
C PRO A 69 -9.23 -3.93 -7.52
N THR A 70 -8.43 -4.88 -7.05
CA THR A 70 -8.23 -5.10 -5.62
C THR A 70 -7.17 -4.14 -5.09
N MET A 71 -7.44 -3.51 -3.95
CA MET A 71 -6.47 -2.75 -3.18
C MET A 71 -6.32 -3.38 -1.80
N PHE A 72 -5.17 -4.00 -1.57
CA PHE A 72 -4.87 -4.57 -0.25
C PHE A 72 -4.41 -3.47 0.70
N TYR A 73 -4.85 -3.56 1.96
CA TYR A 73 -4.38 -2.70 3.03
C TYR A 73 -4.10 -3.50 4.30
N CYS A 74 -3.11 -3.09 5.10
CA CYS A 74 -2.83 -3.72 6.38
C CYS A 74 -2.40 -2.71 7.45
N GLY A 75 -2.64 -3.06 8.71
CA GLY A 75 -2.26 -2.26 9.87
C GLY A 75 -2.93 -2.74 11.16
N ASP A 76 -2.48 -2.23 12.29
CA ASP A 76 -2.81 -2.79 13.61
C ASP A 76 -4.04 -2.14 14.28
N ASP A 77 -4.44 -0.95 13.84
CA ASP A 77 -5.58 -0.22 14.41
C ASP A 77 -6.87 -0.45 13.60
N ALA A 78 -7.90 -0.98 14.26
CA ALA A 78 -9.15 -1.37 13.61
C ALA A 78 -9.95 -0.17 13.05
N ASP A 79 -9.95 0.96 13.75
CA ASP A 79 -10.69 2.16 13.31
C ASP A 79 -9.99 2.85 12.12
N ALA A 80 -8.65 2.87 12.13
CA ALA A 80 -7.84 3.33 11.02
C ALA A 80 -8.01 2.44 9.79
N LYS A 81 -8.09 1.11 9.99
CA LYS A 81 -8.42 0.16 8.92
C LYS A 81 -9.80 0.40 8.34
N LYS A 82 -10.82 0.62 9.17
CA LYS A 82 -12.18 0.96 8.72
C LYS A 82 -12.21 2.27 7.90
N THR A 83 -11.52 3.30 8.39
CA THR A 83 -11.40 4.59 7.69
C THR A 83 -10.72 4.42 6.35
N THR A 84 -9.63 3.65 6.31
CA THR A 84 -8.88 3.36 5.08
C THR A 84 -9.71 2.56 4.08
N ALA A 85 -10.45 1.55 4.55
CA ALA A 85 -11.31 0.75 3.69
C ALA A 85 -12.39 1.59 3.00
N ALA A 86 -13.01 2.53 3.72
CA ALA A 86 -13.97 3.47 3.15
C ALA A 86 -13.31 4.38 2.10
N LEU A 87 -12.12 4.93 2.38
CA LEU A 87 -11.39 5.74 1.40
C LEU A 87 -11.02 4.95 0.14
N ILE A 88 -10.57 3.71 0.30
CA ILE A 88 -10.29 2.81 -0.83
C ILE A 88 -11.57 2.58 -1.63
N ASP A 89 -12.70 2.37 -0.95
CA ASP A 89 -13.99 2.17 -1.59
C ASP A 89 -14.42 3.37 -2.43
N ASP A 90 -14.30 4.58 -1.87
CA ASP A 90 -14.61 5.86 -2.53
C ASP A 90 -13.74 6.11 -3.77
N THR A 91 -12.55 5.51 -3.82
CA THR A 91 -11.64 5.56 -4.99
C THR A 91 -11.93 4.48 -6.03
N ASP A 92 -13.02 3.73 -5.92
CA ASP A 92 -13.46 2.69 -6.87
C ASP A 92 -12.55 1.44 -6.93
N PHE A 93 -11.73 1.22 -5.90
CA PHE A 93 -10.98 -0.03 -5.70
C PHE A 93 -11.70 -0.92 -4.68
N GLU A 94 -11.69 -2.25 -4.86
CA GLU A 94 -12.19 -3.18 -3.85
C GLU A 94 -11.21 -3.27 -2.65
N PRO A 95 -11.59 -2.83 -1.44
CA PRO A 95 -10.72 -2.91 -0.28
C PRO A 95 -10.63 -4.35 0.25
N ILE A 96 -9.40 -4.84 0.43
CA ILE A 96 -9.14 -6.13 1.09
C ILE A 96 -8.18 -5.96 2.26
N ASP A 97 -8.66 -6.27 3.47
CA ASP A 97 -7.83 -6.28 4.68
C ASP A 97 -6.84 -7.44 4.61
N ALA A 98 -5.56 -7.12 4.52
CA ALA A 98 -4.43 -8.04 4.54
C ALA A 98 -3.88 -8.27 5.95
N GLY A 99 -4.56 -7.81 7.00
CA GLY A 99 -4.26 -8.13 8.39
C GLY A 99 -3.32 -7.13 9.07
N PRO A 100 -2.43 -7.60 9.97
CA PRO A 100 -1.55 -6.73 10.78
C PRO A 100 -0.48 -6.01 9.95
N LEU A 101 0.13 -4.97 10.54
CA LEU A 101 1.12 -4.12 9.86
C LEU A 101 2.36 -4.90 9.39
N GLU A 102 2.71 -6.00 10.07
CA GLU A 102 3.80 -6.90 9.66
C GLU A 102 3.66 -7.39 8.21
N ASN A 103 2.43 -7.50 7.70
CA ASN A 103 2.14 -7.94 6.33
C ASN A 103 2.46 -6.87 5.27
N ALA A 104 2.81 -5.65 5.68
CA ALA A 104 3.24 -4.59 4.77
C ALA A 104 4.44 -5.02 3.91
N ARG A 105 5.32 -5.88 4.43
CA ARG A 105 6.45 -6.47 3.67
C ARG A 105 5.99 -7.20 2.41
N TYR A 106 4.86 -7.91 2.47
CA TYR A 106 4.31 -8.63 1.34
C TYR A 106 3.68 -7.68 0.34
N LEU A 107 2.98 -6.64 0.81
CA LEU A 107 2.40 -5.61 -0.05
C LEU A 107 3.48 -4.78 -0.77
N GLU A 108 4.63 -4.55 -0.13
CA GLU A 108 5.78 -3.91 -0.76
C GLU A 108 6.34 -4.76 -1.90
N GLN A 109 6.57 -6.06 -1.68
CA GLN A 109 7.05 -6.96 -2.74
C GLN A 109 6.01 -7.15 -3.85
N TYR A 110 4.73 -7.16 -3.49
CA TYR A 110 3.63 -7.21 -4.45
C TYR A 110 3.63 -6.00 -5.39
N ALA A 111 3.88 -4.80 -4.87
CA ALA A 111 4.03 -3.62 -5.72
C ALA A 111 5.29 -3.67 -6.60
N ILE A 112 6.40 -4.24 -6.12
CA ILE A 112 7.58 -4.48 -6.97
C ILE A 112 7.23 -5.37 -8.16
N LEU A 113 6.43 -6.42 -7.95
CA LEU A 113 5.94 -7.27 -9.03
C LEU A 113 5.12 -6.44 -10.06
N ILE A 114 4.17 -5.62 -9.60
CA ILE A 114 3.35 -4.78 -10.49
C ILE A 114 4.24 -3.78 -11.27
N ILE A 115 5.19 -3.14 -10.60
CA ILE A 115 6.18 -2.24 -11.20
C ILE A 115 6.98 -2.94 -12.30
N ARG A 116 7.43 -4.18 -12.05
CA ARG A 116 8.15 -4.99 -13.04
C ARG A 116 7.28 -5.34 -14.24
N LEU A 117 6.03 -5.75 -14.02
CA LEU A 117 5.07 -6.02 -15.09
C LEU A 117 4.88 -4.79 -16.00
N GLY A 118 4.65 -3.63 -15.39
CA GLY A 118 4.38 -2.40 -16.14
C GLY A 118 5.60 -1.82 -16.84
N HIS A 119 6.68 -1.55 -16.08
CA HIS A 119 7.85 -0.82 -16.60
C HIS A 119 8.92 -1.71 -17.23
N THR A 120 9.11 -2.95 -16.76
CA THR A 120 10.19 -3.82 -17.25
C THR A 120 9.70 -4.79 -18.32
N LEU A 121 8.48 -5.33 -18.18
CA LEU A 121 7.93 -6.35 -19.06
C LEU A 121 6.97 -5.81 -20.12
N GLY A 122 6.81 -4.49 -20.20
CA GLY A 122 6.14 -3.81 -21.31
C GLY A 122 4.61 -3.89 -21.29
N MET A 123 3.99 -4.28 -20.18
CA MET A 123 2.52 -4.25 -20.05
C MET A 123 1.96 -2.82 -19.93
N GLY A 124 2.83 -1.84 -19.69
CA GLY A 124 2.42 -0.47 -19.41
C GLY A 124 1.83 -0.33 -18.01
N THR A 125 1.48 0.90 -17.66
CA THR A 125 1.09 1.27 -16.30
C THR A 125 -0.42 1.40 -16.11
N ASN A 126 -1.21 1.22 -17.17
CA ASN A 126 -2.67 1.10 -17.08
C ASN A 126 -3.08 -0.37 -16.83
N ILE A 127 -2.52 -0.96 -15.77
CA ILE A 127 -2.78 -2.34 -15.36
C ILE A 127 -3.10 -2.36 -13.86
N ALA A 128 -3.91 -3.33 -13.46
CA ALA A 128 -4.22 -3.57 -12.07
C ALA A 128 -4.50 -5.06 -11.85
N MET A 129 -4.44 -5.48 -10.58
CA MET A 129 -4.67 -6.86 -10.20
C MET A 129 -6.05 -7.03 -9.55
N LYS A 130 -6.60 -8.23 -9.65
CA LYS A 130 -7.89 -8.60 -9.06
C LYS A 130 -7.76 -9.90 -8.28
N LEU A 131 -8.14 -9.88 -7.01
CA LEU A 131 -8.29 -11.09 -6.21
C LEU A 131 -9.65 -11.73 -6.52
N LEU A 132 -9.63 -12.96 -7.05
CA LEU A 132 -10.82 -13.77 -7.29
C LEU A 132 -10.96 -14.83 -6.20
N ARG A 133 -12.18 -15.03 -5.68
CA ARG A 133 -12.50 -15.98 -4.60
C ARG A 133 -13.70 -16.84 -5.02
N ARG A 134 -13.78 -18.06 -4.49
CA ARG A 134 -14.91 -19.00 -4.66
C ARG A 134 -15.38 -19.47 -3.29
#